data_AF-E8WPY1-F1
#
_entry.id   AF-E8WPY1-F1
#
_cell.length_a   1.000
_cell.length_b   1.000
_cell.length_c   1.000
_cell.angle_alpha   90.00
_cell.angle_beta   90.00
_cell.angle_gamma   90.00
#
_symmetry.space_group_name_H-M   'P 1'
#
loop_
_entity.id
_entity.type
_entity.pdbx_description
1 polymer ?
#
loop_
_entity_poly.entity_id
_entity_poly.type
_entity_poly.pdbx_seq_one_letter_code
_entity_poly.pdbx_strand_id
1 'polypeptide(L)'
;MIRLYYDLTGKPAVFLANSLRYYNGLCGLSIYRNPPEQAVSLVRLKGAIEAYESRLEGAINYDRLQISLRNQERKNLTDLFKRILSYLQMIATPEDVPALQQAGIEVRGQNAKKRTTTAPAAS
;
A
#
# COMPACT_ATOMS: atom_id res chain seq x y z
N MET A 1 -17.07 3.94 9.05
CA MET A 1 -15.60 3.87 9.18
C MET A 1 -15.04 3.21 7.93
N ILE A 2 -14.08 3.87 7.26
CA ILE A 2 -13.48 3.37 6.02
C ILE A 2 -12.51 2.24 6.38
N ARG A 3 -12.59 1.09 5.71
CA ARG A 3 -11.63 0.00 5.90
C ARG A 3 -10.67 -0.02 4.73
N LEU A 4 -9.43 0.35 4.98
CA LEU A 4 -8.36 0.35 3.98
C LEU A 4 -7.58 -0.96 4.02
N TYR A 5 -7.02 -1.40 2.89
CA TYR A 5 -6.17 -2.60 2.80
C TYR A 5 -5.06 -2.44 1.74
N TYR A 6 -3.91 -3.10 1.99
CA TYR A 6 -2.82 -3.30 1.04
C TYR A 6 -2.67 -4.79 0.74
N ASP A 7 -2.61 -5.16 -0.53
CA ASP A 7 -2.23 -6.52 -0.94
C ASP A 7 -0.70 -6.68 -0.93
N LEU A 8 -0.19 -7.17 0.20
CA LEU A 8 1.22 -7.49 0.42
C LEU A 8 1.47 -9.00 0.36
N THR A 9 0.59 -9.74 -0.33
CA THR A 9 0.72 -11.19 -0.47
C THR A 9 1.53 -11.58 -1.72
N GLY A 10 1.70 -12.88 -1.96
CA GLY A 10 2.33 -13.39 -3.17
C GLY A 10 3.84 -13.60 -3.11
N LYS A 11 4.39 -13.95 -4.29
CA LYS A 11 5.82 -14.24 -4.49
C LYS A 11 6.67 -12.97 -4.31
N PRO A 12 7.98 -13.11 -4.03
CA PRO A 12 8.82 -11.95 -3.72
C PRO A 12 8.80 -10.81 -4.74
N ALA A 13 8.75 -11.11 -6.04
CA ALA A 13 8.64 -10.11 -7.10
C ALA A 13 7.28 -9.38 -7.11
N VAL A 14 6.18 -10.10 -6.86
CA VAL A 14 4.83 -9.51 -6.75
C VAL A 14 4.76 -8.60 -5.53
N PHE A 15 5.33 -9.03 -4.40
CA PHE A 15 5.43 -8.22 -3.19
C PHE A 15 6.21 -6.92 -3.42
N LEU A 16 7.35 -6.98 -4.12
CA LEU A 16 8.12 -5.78 -4.48
C LEU A 16 7.30 -4.84 -5.38
N ALA A 17 6.70 -5.37 -6.44
CA ALA A 17 5.90 -4.60 -7.38
C ALA A 17 4.72 -3.89 -6.68
N ASN A 18 4.00 -4.59 -5.80
CA ASN A 18 2.92 -4.00 -5.00
C ASN A 18 3.45 -2.93 -4.04
N SER A 19 4.59 -3.18 -3.38
CA SER A 19 5.22 -2.21 -2.48
C SER A 19 5.59 -0.91 -3.20
N LEU A 20 6.20 -1.02 -4.39
CA LEU A 20 6.52 0.14 -5.25
C LEU A 20 5.26 0.88 -5.69
N ARG A 21 4.23 0.16 -6.12
CA ARG A 21 2.93 0.74 -6.49
C ARG A 21 2.34 1.56 -5.34
N TYR A 22 2.30 1.01 -4.13
CA TYR A 22 1.76 1.70 -2.96
C TYR A 22 2.61 2.89 -2.54
N TYR A 23 3.93 2.77 -2.58
CA TYR A 23 4.83 3.90 -2.33
C TYR A 23 4.57 5.06 -3.29
N ASN A 24 4.45 4.78 -4.60
CA ASN A 24 4.16 5.81 -5.60
C ASN A 24 2.78 6.45 -5.38
N GLY A 25 1.78 5.65 -5.02
CA GLY A 25 0.46 6.15 -4.64
C GLY A 25 0.50 7.08 -3.42
N LEU A 26 1.24 6.69 -2.38
CA LEU A 26 1.43 7.50 -1.17
C LEU A 26 2.16 8.82 -1.45
N CYS A 27 3.13 8.84 -2.37
CA CYS A 27 3.79 10.07 -2.80
C CYS A 27 2.83 11.08 -3.42
N GLY A 28 1.79 10.60 -4.11
CA GLY A 28 0.75 11.44 -4.74
C GLY A 28 -0.39 11.82 -3.80
N LEU A 29 -0.49 11.20 -2.63
CA LEU A 29 -1.61 11.38 -1.72
C LEU A 29 -1.43 12.62 -0.84
N SER A 30 -2.24 13.65 -1.04
CA SER A 30 -2.15 14.93 -0.30
C SER A 30 -2.21 14.73 1.22
N ILE A 31 -3.10 13.87 1.70
CA ILE A 31 -3.27 13.54 3.13
C ILE A 31 -2.07 12.81 3.75
N TYR A 32 -1.09 12.41 2.94
CA TYR A 32 0.10 11.68 3.36
C TYR A 32 1.42 12.32 2.91
N ARG A 33 1.36 13.46 2.20
CA ARG A 33 2.56 14.12 1.66
C ARG A 33 3.48 14.68 2.75
N ASN A 34 2.89 15.15 3.85
CA ASN A 34 3.60 15.63 5.04
C ASN A 34 3.05 14.92 6.28
N PRO A 35 3.37 13.64 6.47
CA PRO A 35 2.87 12.91 7.62
C PRO A 35 3.49 13.51 8.91
N PRO A 36 2.75 13.55 10.03
CA PRO A 36 3.32 13.95 11.32
C PRO A 36 4.50 13.03 11.68
N GLU A 37 5.43 13.49 12.52
CA GLU A 37 6.63 12.71 12.91
C GLU A 37 6.33 11.29 13.41
N GLN A 38 5.12 11.09 13.93
CA GLN A 38 4.61 9.84 14.49
C GLN A 38 4.29 8.79 13.40
N ALA A 39 4.04 9.24 12.17
CA ALA A 39 3.76 8.39 11.03
C ALA A 39 5.05 8.03 10.28
N VAL A 40 5.03 6.90 9.58
CA VAL A 40 6.18 6.44 8.80
C VAL A 40 6.48 7.46 7.69
N SER A 41 7.70 7.98 7.63
CA SER A 41 8.06 8.91 6.55
C SER A 41 8.22 8.17 5.21
N LEU A 42 7.94 8.86 4.10
CA LEU A 42 8.16 8.33 2.74
C LEU A 42 9.63 7.95 2.52
N VAL A 43 10.57 8.72 3.09
CA VAL A 43 12.01 8.42 3.04
C VAL A 43 12.32 7.07 3.69
N ARG A 44 11.76 6.83 4.89
CA ARG A 44 11.95 5.55 5.59
C ARG A 44 11.32 4.39 4.84
N LEU A 45 10.15 4.59 4.24
CA LEU A 45 9.49 3.57 3.44
C LEU A 45 10.31 3.23 2.20
N LYS A 46 10.83 4.24 1.48
CA LYS A 46 11.70 4.05 0.31
C LYS A 46 12.95 3.24 0.66
N GLY A 47 13.64 3.60 1.73
CA GLY A 47 14.84 2.87 2.15
C GLY A 47 14.56 1.40 2.50
N ALA A 48 13.39 1.09 3.07
CA ALA A 48 12.99 -0.29 3.34
C ALA A 48 12.66 -1.07 2.05
N ILE A 49 12.10 -0.41 1.02
CA ILE A 49 11.86 -1.02 -0.30
C ILE A 49 13.19 -1.35 -0.98
N GLU A 50 14.13 -0.39 -1.01
CA GLU A 50 15.46 -0.58 -1.59
C GLU A 50 16.25 -1.69 -0.89
N ALA A 51 16.17 -1.76 0.45
CA ALA A 51 16.76 -2.85 1.21
C ALA A 51 16.17 -4.21 0.82
N TYR A 52 14.84 -4.32 0.73
CA TYR A 52 14.19 -5.56 0.31
C TYR A 52 14.56 -5.96 -1.13
N GLU A 53 14.59 -5.02 -2.06
CA GLU A 53 14.99 -5.23 -3.46
C GLU A 53 16.42 -5.77 -3.56
N SER A 54 17.38 -5.14 -2.87
CA SER A 54 18.76 -5.60 -2.83
C SER A 54 18.89 -7.03 -2.29
N ARG A 55 18.14 -7.39 -1.23
CA ARG A 55 18.14 -8.77 -0.70
C ARG A 55 17.43 -9.76 -1.61
N LEU A 56 16.43 -9.31 -2.38
CA LEU A 56 15.75 -10.14 -3.37
C LEU A 56 16.71 -10.54 -4.49
N GLU A 57 17.49 -9.60 -5.01
CA GLU A 57 18.51 -9.86 -6.03
C GLU A 57 19.59 -10.83 -5.52
N GLY A 58 20.10 -10.61 -4.31
CA GLY A 58 21.10 -11.50 -3.70
C GLY A 58 20.58 -12.92 -3.44
N ALA A 59 19.27 -13.08 -3.20
CA ALA A 59 18.64 -14.38 -2.97
C ALA A 59 18.47 -15.22 -4.25
N ILE A 60 18.66 -14.64 -5.45
CA ILE A 60 18.58 -15.37 -6.74
C ILE A 60 19.65 -16.46 -6.81
N ASN A 61 20.79 -16.25 -6.16
CA ASN A 61 21.89 -17.22 -6.12
C ASN A 61 21.69 -18.34 -5.08
N TYR A 62 20.46 -18.53 -4.57
CA TYR A 62 20.12 -19.52 -3.53
C TYR A 62 20.92 -19.41 -2.23
N ASP A 63 21.53 -18.25 -1.97
CA ASP A 63 22.20 -17.97 -0.71
C ASP A 63 21.18 -17.95 0.43
N ARG A 64 21.30 -18.93 1.34
CA ARG A 64 20.41 -19.09 2.50
C ARG A 64 20.42 -17.88 3.42
N LEU A 65 21.57 -17.20 3.55
CA LEU A 65 21.67 -15.98 4.35
C LEU A 65 20.86 -14.85 3.70
N GLN A 66 21.01 -14.63 2.39
CA GLN A 66 20.25 -13.60 1.66
C GLN A 66 18.74 -13.90 1.66
N ILE A 67 18.33 -15.17 1.55
CA ILE A 67 16.94 -15.57 1.67
C ILE A 67 16.37 -15.20 3.05
N SER A 68 17.13 -15.46 4.12
CA SER A 68 16.74 -15.10 5.48
C SER A 68 16.60 -13.58 5.66
N LEU A 69 17.60 -12.83 5.21
CA LEU A 69 17.59 -11.37 5.25
C LEU A 69 16.43 -10.78 4.44
N ARG A 70 16.17 -11.29 3.23
CA ARG A 70 15.02 -10.89 2.40
C ARG A 70 13.69 -11.11 3.13
N ASN A 71 13.53 -12.26 3.79
CA ASN A 71 12.30 -12.54 4.55
C ASN A 71 12.14 -11.60 5.75
N GLN A 72 13.25 -11.24 6.42
CA GLN A 72 13.26 -10.26 7.49
C GLN A 72 12.86 -8.86 6.98
N GLU A 73 13.42 -8.42 5.85
CA GLU A 73 13.04 -7.15 5.22
C GLU A 73 11.59 -7.16 4.72
N ARG A 74 11.09 -8.31 4.23
CA ARG A 74 9.66 -8.46 3.89
C ARG A 74 8.77 -8.16 5.09
N LYS A 75 9.12 -8.70 6.26
CA LYS A 75 8.39 -8.49 7.50
C LYS A 75 8.44 -7.03 7.94
N ASN A 76 9.64 -6.44 7.95
CA ASN A 76 9.85 -5.03 8.26
C ASN A 76 8.99 -4.12 7.36
N LEU A 77 9.04 -4.33 6.05
CA LEU A 77 8.26 -3.54 5.08
C LEU A 77 6.75 -3.73 5.27
N THR A 78 6.31 -4.96 5.56
CA THR A 78 4.91 -5.25 5.89
C THR A 78 4.45 -4.48 7.12
N ASP A 79 5.27 -4.43 8.17
CA ASP A 79 4.94 -3.73 9.41
C ASP A 79 4.93 -2.21 9.21
N LEU A 80 5.80 -1.66 8.36
CA LEU A 80 5.73 -0.25 7.95
C LEU A 80 4.40 0.03 7.25
N PHE A 81 4.04 -0.72 6.20
CA PHE A 81 2.76 -0.53 5.50
C PHE A 81 1.54 -0.66 6.41
N LYS A 82 1.56 -1.58 7.39
CA LYS A 82 0.48 -1.68 8.39
C LYS A 82 0.34 -0.39 9.21
N ARG A 83 1.45 0.20 9.66
CA ARG A 83 1.42 1.48 10.41
C ARG A 83 0.87 2.62 9.56
N ILE A 84 1.27 2.68 8.28
CA ILE A 84 0.73 3.65 7.31
C ILE A 84 -0.77 3.45 7.16
N LEU A 85 -1.22 2.21 6.98
CA LEU A 85 -2.61 1.87 6.82
C LEU A 85 -3.43 2.28 8.05
N SER A 86 -2.94 2.00 9.26
CA SER A 86 -3.59 2.42 10.50
C SER A 86 -3.70 3.93 10.62
N TYR A 87 -2.65 4.66 10.24
CA TYR A 87 -2.69 6.12 10.21
C TYR A 87 -3.73 6.63 9.21
N LEU A 88 -3.73 6.13 7.97
CA LEU A 88 -4.70 6.53 6.96
C LEU A 88 -6.14 6.18 7.38
N GLN A 89 -6.37 5.05 8.04
CA GLN A 89 -7.70 4.71 8.58
C GLN A 89 -8.17 5.68 9.67
N MET A 90 -7.26 6.32 10.40
CA MET A 90 -7.57 7.28 11.45
C MET A 90 -7.89 8.67 10.87
N ILE A 91 -7.18 9.08 9.82
CA ILE A 91 -7.29 10.46 9.28
C ILE A 91 -8.17 10.58 8.03
N ALA A 92 -8.36 9.50 7.27
CA ALA A 92 -9.09 9.55 6.01
C ALA A 92 -10.58 9.78 6.24
N THR A 93 -11.12 10.69 5.43
CA THR A 93 -12.54 10.99 5.35
C THR A 93 -13.16 10.32 4.12
N PRO A 94 -14.50 10.24 4.01
CA PRO A 94 -15.16 9.67 2.83
C PRO A 94 -14.79 10.37 1.51
N GLU A 95 -14.39 11.65 1.57
CA GLU A 95 -13.97 12.46 0.42
C GLU A 95 -12.60 12.04 -0.11
N ASP A 96 -11.76 11.42 0.72
CA ASP A 96 -10.43 10.95 0.33
C ASP A 96 -10.45 9.61 -0.40
N VAL A 97 -11.58 8.89 -0.38
CA VAL A 97 -11.71 7.54 -0.95
C VAL A 97 -11.30 7.47 -2.43
N PRO A 98 -11.72 8.40 -3.31
CA PRO A 98 -11.28 8.39 -4.70
C PRO A 98 -9.75 8.52 -4.83
N ALA A 99 -9.13 9.40 -4.04
CA ALA A 99 -7.68 9.59 -4.04
C ALA A 99 -6.94 8.35 -3.50
N LEU A 100 -7.45 7.72 -2.45
CA LEU A 100 -6.92 6.48 -1.89
C LEU A 100 -6.99 5.33 -2.92
N GLN A 101 -8.11 5.19 -3.63
CA GLN A 101 -8.27 4.20 -4.69
C GLN A 101 -7.34 4.46 -5.88
N GLN A 102 -7.18 5.72 -6.29
CA GLN A 102 -6.23 6.12 -7.33
C GLN A 102 -4.77 5.84 -6.92
N ALA A 103 -4.44 6.01 -5.64
CA ALA A 103 -3.16 5.60 -5.05
C ALA A 103 -2.99 4.07 -4.95
N GLY A 104 -3.99 3.30 -5.38
CA GLY A 104 -3.98 1.84 -5.37
C GLY A 104 -4.36 1.22 -4.02
N ILE A 105 -4.78 2.01 -3.04
CA ILE A 105 -5.21 1.53 -1.72
C ILE A 105 -6.62 0.98 -1.84
N GLU A 106 -6.81 -0.27 -1.43
CA GLU A 106 -8.12 -0.91 -1.51
C GLU A 106 -9.02 -0.42 -0.38
N VAL A 107 -10.28 -0.16 -0.71
CA VAL A 107 -11.31 0.24 0.26
C VAL A 107 -12.35 -0.86 0.35
N ARG A 108 -12.41 -1.56 1.49
CA ARG A 108 -13.43 -2.57 1.79
C ARG A 108 -14.64 -1.93 2.45
N GLY A 109 -15.84 -2.35 2.05
CA GLY A 109 -17.09 -2.03 2.76
C GLY A 109 -17.80 -0.74 2.34
N GLN A 110 -17.36 -0.06 1.29
CA GLN A 110 -18.32 0.75 0.54
C GLN A 110 -19.12 -0.22 -0.33
N ASN A 111 -20.36 -0.49 0.09
CA ASN A 111 -21.36 -1.04 -0.81
C ASN A 111 -21.22 -0.26 -2.12
N ALA A 112 -20.89 -0.96 -3.21
CA ALA A 112 -21.06 -0.43 -4.54
C ALA A 112 -22.52 0.01 -4.57
N LYS A 113 -22.79 1.32 -4.40
CA LYS A 113 -24.09 1.89 -4.74
C LYS A 113 -24.17 1.64 -6.23
N LYS A 114 -24.79 0.51 -6.60
CA LYS A 114 -25.23 0.22 -7.95
C LYS A 114 -25.89 1.51 -8.40
N ARG A 115 -25.30 2.19 -9.38
CA ARG A 115 -26.01 3.20 -10.14
C ARG A 115 -27.18 2.44 -10.75
N THR A 116 -28.35 2.58 -10.16
CA THR A 116 -29.60 2.23 -10.82
C THR A 116 -29.71 3.21 -11.97
N THR A 117 -29.27 2.78 -13.15
CA THR A 117 -29.58 3.45 -14.41
C THR A 117 -31.09 3.35 -14.56
N THR A 118 -31.82 4.40 -14.19
CA THR A 118 -33.22 4.55 -14.60
C THR A 118 -33.20 4.67 -16.12
N ALA A 119 -33.59 3.61 -16.81
CA ALA A 119 -33.90 3.66 -18.23
C ALA A 119 -35.03 4.70 -18.43
N PRO A 120 -34.94 5.59 -19.44
CA PRO A 120 -36.04 6.48 -19.74
C PRO A 120 -37.20 5.64 -20.30
N ALA A 121 -38.39 5.83 -19.73
CA ALA A 121 -39.61 5.29 -20.28
C ALA A 121 -39.83 5.94 -21.66
N ALA A 122 -39.76 5.12 -22.72
CA ALA A 122 -40.16 5.53 -24.05
C ALA A 122 -41.69 5.74 -24.05
N SER A 123 -42.10 6.92 -24.50
CA SER A 123 -43.48 7.25 -24.85
C SER A 123 -43.82 6.77 -26.24
#